data_AF-A0A315XYZ7-F1
#
_entry.id   AF-A0A315XYZ7-F1
#
_cell.length_a   1.000
_cell.length_b   1.000
_cell.length_c   1.000
_cell.angle_alpha   90.00
_cell.angle_beta   90.00
_cell.angle_gamma   90.00
#
_symmetry.space_group_name_H-M   'P 1'
#
loop_
_entity.id
_entity.type
_entity.pdbx_description
1 polymer ?
#
loop_
_entity_poly.entity_id
_entity_poly.type
_entity_poly.pdbx_seq_one_letter_code
_entity_poly.pdbx_strand_id
1 'polypeptide(L)' 'MLRPAVNQIITKNESCYSLVIAVAKRARQITDELCKNNETLEEKPVKTAVEELASGKCKIVNAAPQTNE' A
#
# COMPACT_ATOMS: atom_id res chain seq x y z
N MET A 1 -11.72 -13.96 8.10
CA MET A 1 -11.29 -13.64 6.72
C MET A 1 -10.97 -12.15 6.69
N LEU A 2 -9.69 -11.78 6.55
CA LEU A 2 -9.32 -10.37 6.50
C LEU A 2 -9.76 -9.76 5.18
N ARG A 3 -10.76 -8.89 5.25
CA ARG A 3 -11.14 -7.99 4.18
C ARG A 3 -10.20 -6.77 4.25
N PRO A 4 -9.84 -6.22 3.09
CA PRO A 4 -10.60 -6.32 1.84
C PRO A 4 -9.96 -7.25 0.82
N ALA A 5 -10.81 -7.74 -0.08
CA ALA A 5 -10.37 -8.49 -1.24
C ALA A 5 -9.54 -7.56 -2.14
N VAL A 6 -8.45 -8.08 -2.67
CA VAL A 6 -7.54 -7.39 -3.62
C VAL A 6 -8.33 -6.69 -4.75
N ASN A 7 -9.44 -7.29 -5.20
CA ASN A 7 -10.33 -6.74 -6.23
C ASN A 7 -11.10 -5.48 -5.82
N GLN A 8 -11.19 -5.15 -4.52
CA GLN A 8 -11.78 -3.87 -4.05
C GLN A 8 -10.73 -2.75 -3.99
N ILE A 9 -9.44 -3.11 -3.94
CA ILE A 9 -8.32 -2.16 -3.85
C ILE A 9 -7.81 -1.83 -5.25
N ILE A 10 -7.81 -2.81 -6.16
CA ILE A 10 -7.40 -2.66 -7.55
C ILE A 10 -8.55 -2.04 -8.35
N THR A 11 -8.36 -0.80 -8.82
CA THR A 11 -9.24 -0.23 -9.86
C THR A 11 -8.86 -0.84 -11.20
N LYS A 12 -9.82 -0.93 -12.14
CA LYS A 12 -9.81 -1.67 -13.43
C LYS A 12 -8.56 -1.56 -14.35
N ASN A 13 -7.57 -0.73 -14.01
CA ASN A 13 -6.34 -0.49 -14.78
C ASN A 13 -5.04 -0.64 -13.95
N GLU A 14 -5.12 -1.13 -12.72
CA GLU A 14 -3.95 -1.35 -11.85
C GLU A 14 -3.47 -2.81 -11.95
N SER A 15 -2.17 -3.01 -12.11
CA SER A 15 -1.56 -4.35 -12.14
C SER A 15 -1.42 -4.90 -10.72
N CYS A 16 -1.67 -6.20 -10.52
CA CYS A 16 -1.41 -6.87 -9.23
C CYS A 16 0.04 -6.67 -8.75
N TYR A 17 0.99 -6.57 -9.68
CA TYR A 17 2.39 -6.28 -9.36
C TYR A 17 2.57 -4.87 -8.79
N SER A 18 1.90 -3.87 -9.37
CA SER A 18 1.90 -2.49 -8.87
C SER A 18 1.33 -2.41 -7.45
N LEU A 19 0.26 -3.16 -7.17
CA LEU A 19 -0.29 -3.25 -5.82
C LEU A 19 0.71 -3.83 -4.82
N VAL A 20 1.33 -4.98 -5.13
CA VAL A 20 2.30 -5.62 -4.22
C VAL A 20 3.48 -4.68 -3.95
N ILE A 21 3.98 -4.00 -4.98
CA ILE A 21 5.07 -3.02 -4.83
C ILE A 21 4.63 -1.84 -3.96
N ALA A 22 3.42 -1.33 -4.14
CA ALA A 22 2.88 -0.23 -3.34
C ALA A 22 2.70 -0.63 -1.86
N VAL A 23 2.14 -1.80 -1.59
CA VAL A 23 2.02 -2.37 -0.23
C VAL A 23 3.40 -2.49 0.41
N ALA A 24 4.39 -3.03 -0.30
CA ALA A 24 5.74 -3.22 0.22
C ALA A 24 6.43 -1.89 0.52
N LYS A 25 6.27 -0.87 -0.35
CA LYS A 25 6.79 0.49 -0.11
C LYS A 25 6.15 1.11 1.12
N ARG A 26 4.83 1.03 1.22
CA ARG A 26 4.09 1.60 2.36
C ARG A 26 4.42 0.91 3.68
N ALA A 27 4.55 -0.41 3.69
CA ALA A 27 4.96 -1.17 4.87
C ALA A 27 6.35 -0.75 5.38
N ARG A 28 7.31 -0.47 4.48
CA ARG A 28 8.62 0.08 4.89
C ARG A 28 8.49 1.45 5.53
N GLN A 29 7.70 2.35 4.94
CA GLN A 29 7.47 3.69 5.51
C GLN A 29 6.90 3.62 6.93
N ILE A 30 5.87 2.79 7.14
CA ILE A 30 5.28 2.55 8.46
C ILE A 30 6.34 2.02 9.44
N THR A 31 7.18 1.09 8.99
CA THR A 31 8.26 0.52 9.83
C THR A 31 9.28 1.58 10.23
N ASP A 32 9.69 2.44 9.28
CA ASP A 32 10.62 3.53 9.53
C ASP A 32 10.02 4.59 10.48
N GLU A 33 8.73 4.90 10.34
CA GLU A 33 7.98 5.80 11.23
C GLU A 33 7.89 5.24 12.65
N LEU A 34 7.53 3.96 12.80
CA LEU A 34 7.47 3.27 14.10
C LEU A 34 8.85 3.22 14.77
N CYS A 35 9.90 2.94 13.98
CA CYS A 35 11.28 2.94 14.46
C CYS A 35 11.72 4.32 14.96
N LYS A 36 11.38 5.39 14.22
CA LYS A 36 11.65 6.78 14.64
C LYS A 36 10.89 7.17 15.90
N ASN A 37 9.63 6.75 16.00
CA ASN A 37 8.77 7.09 17.13
C ASN A 37 9.03 6.21 18.37
N ASN A 38 9.93 5.21 18.28
CA ASN A 38 10.14 4.18 19.31
C ASN A 38 8.83 3.50 19.75
N GLU A 39 7.86 3.41 18.85
CA GLU A 39 6.58 2.76 19.14
C GLU A 39 6.71 1.24 18.96
N THR A 40 6.12 0.50 19.88
CA THR A 40 6.08 -0.96 19.82
C THR A 40 5.30 -1.41 18.58
N LEU A 41 5.87 -2.38 17.87
CA LEU A 41 5.32 -2.97 16.64
C LEU A 41 4.11 -3.87 16.97
N GLU A 42 3.03 -3.30 17.52
CA GLU A 42 1.83 -4.06 17.91
C GLU A 42 1.10 -4.66 16.71
N GLU A 43 1.11 -3.96 15.57
CA GLU A 43 0.57 -4.47 14.32
C GLU A 43 1.65 -4.72 13.26
N LYS A 44 1.43 -5.79 12.47
CA LYS A 44 2.29 -6.09 11.33
C LYS A 44 2.20 -4.94 10.31
N PRO A 45 3.30 -4.29 9.94
CA PRO A 45 3.28 -3.12 9.06
C PRO A 45 2.65 -3.41 7.69
N VAL A 46 2.74 -4.67 7.22
CA VAL A 46 2.10 -5.13 5.98
C VAL A 46 0.58 -5.11 6.08
N LYS A 47 0.02 -5.46 7.25
CA LYS A 47 -1.43 -5.47 7.47
C LYS A 47 -1.98 -4.04 7.44
N THR A 48 -1.34 -3.14 8.17
CA THR A 48 -1.68 -1.71 8.19
C THR A 48 -1.57 -1.10 6.79
N ALA A 49 -0.51 -1.40 6.03
CA ALA A 49 -0.36 -0.92 4.66
C ALA A 49 -1.50 -1.36 3.73
N VAL A 50 -1.97 -2.61 3.85
CA VAL A 50 -3.10 -3.12 3.06
C VAL A 50 -4.39 -2.41 3.43
N GLU A 51 -4.64 -2.18 4.73
CA GLU A 51 -5.83 -1.47 5.21
C GLU A 51 -5.84 0.01 4.79
N GLU A 52 -4.69 0.68 4.79
CA GLU A 52 -4.56 2.06 4.31
C GLU A 52 -4.78 2.21 2.81
N LEU A 53 -4.26 1.27 2.01
CA LEU A 53 -4.54 1.23 0.58
C LEU A 53 -6.02 0.96 0.31
N ALA A 54 -6.61 0.05 1.08
CA ALA A 54 -8.00 -0.30 0.91
C ALA A 54 -9.01 0.76 1.35
N SER A 55 -8.68 1.50 2.41
CA SER A 55 -9.47 2.63 2.87
C SER A 55 -9.35 3.85 1.94
N GLY A 56 -8.51 3.78 0.90
CA GLY A 56 -8.28 4.86 -0.05
C GLY A 56 -7.40 5.99 0.49
N LYS A 57 -6.75 5.80 1.65
CA LYS A 57 -5.79 6.77 2.21
C LYS A 57 -4.52 6.86 1.36
N CYS A 58 -4.11 5.73 0.76
CA CYS A 58 -2.98 5.68 -0.17
C CYS A 58 -3.46 5.35 -1.58
N LYS A 59 -2.93 6.06 -2.58
CA LYS A 59 -3.15 5.76 -4.00
C LYS A 59 -1.84 5.35 -4.65
N ILE A 60 -1.92 4.36 -5.53
CA ILE A 60 -0.77 3.93 -6.33
C ILE A 60 -0.67 4.93 -7.49
N VAL A 61 0.49 5.59 -7.60
CA VAL A 61 0.79 6.47 -8.73
C VAL A 61 1.97 5.83 -9.46
N ASN A 62 1.70 5.26 -10.63
CA ASN A 62 2.76 4.77 -11.49
C ASN A 62 3.44 5.99 -12.14
N ALA A 63 4.71 6.21 -11.81
CA ALA A 63 5.57 7.14 -12.53
C ALA A 63 6.03 6.50 -13.85
N ALA A 64 5.08 6.12 -14.71
CA ALA A 64 5.38 5.94 -16.12
C ALA A 64 5.14 7.30 -16.80
N PRO A 65 6.01 7.72 -17.74
CA PRO A 65 5.71 8.89 -18.56
C PRO A 65 4.37 8.62 -19.24
N GLN A 66 3.43 9.55 -19.11
CA GLN A 66 2.32 9.57 -20.03
C GLN A 66 2.96 9.82 -21.40
N THR A 67 3.08 8.76 -22.21
CA THR A 67 3.28 8.92 -23.64
C THR A 67 1.97 9.54 -24.12
N ASN A 68 1.92 10.87 -24.05
CA ASN A 68 0.97 11.65 -24.82
C ASN A 68 1.27 11.31 -26.27
N GLU A 69 0.23 10.82 -26.94
CA GLU A 69 0.15 10.46 -28.35
C GLU A 69 0.76 11.53 -29.28
#